data_AF-A0A7S8FAZ0-F1
#
_entry.id   AF-A0A7S8FAZ0-F1
#
_cell.length_a   1.000
_cell.length_b   1.000
_cell.length_c   1.000
_cell.angle_alpha   90.00
_cell.angle_beta   90.00
_cell.angle_gamma   90.00
#
_symmetry.space_group_name_H-M   'P 1'
#
loop_
_entity.id
_entity.type
_entity.pdbx_description
1 polymer ?
#
loop_
_entity_poly.entity_id
_entity_poly.type
_entity_poly.pdbx_seq_one_letter_code
_entity_poly.pdbx_strand_id
1 'polypeptide(L)'
;MHEKEGHDAIRVANMGFACRLVGNIPTILTRTQVMQVVMKGLIRMIALFFRRWEKRTSHGDQTRASMGRSLLLLVIMLGMSSCATPELIDLNSYDPSHDQIAIAGYYKNQADAMREKAHAQVIAAARYEALFGPEADVVFGARLLGNYYEQTAKEFEGIAEAHASVARKAQHHPAAP
;
A
#
# COMPACT_ATOMS: atom_id res chain seq x y z
N MET A 1 -37.48 -39.21 23.30
CA MET A 1 -37.05 -38.26 24.34
C MET A 1 -35.69 -38.72 24.82
N HIS A 2 -34.68 -37.86 24.69
CA HIS A 2 -33.28 -38.00 25.14
C HIS A 2 -32.49 -39.18 24.51
N GLU A 3 -31.25 -39.06 24.04
CA GLU A 3 -30.19 -38.08 24.29
C GLU A 3 -29.17 -38.21 23.14
N LYS A 4 -28.85 -37.09 22.48
CA LYS A 4 -27.75 -36.95 21.53
C LYS A 4 -26.67 -36.15 22.24
N GLU A 5 -25.63 -36.79 22.75
CA GLU A 5 -24.37 -36.12 23.11
C GLU A 5 -23.21 -37.06 22.81
N GLY A 6 -22.24 -36.61 22.02
CA GLY A 6 -21.01 -37.39 21.85
C GLY A 6 -20.14 -37.09 20.64
N HIS A 7 -20.44 -36.10 19.81
CA HIS A 7 -19.65 -35.87 18.58
C HIS A 7 -19.25 -34.40 18.30
N ASP A 8 -19.36 -33.50 19.29
CA ASP A 8 -19.03 -32.08 19.11
C ASP A 8 -17.71 -31.61 19.75
N ALA A 9 -16.91 -32.50 20.34
CA ALA A 9 -15.68 -32.10 21.01
C ALA A 9 -14.43 -32.03 20.11
N ILE A 10 -14.45 -32.55 18.87
CA ILE A 10 -13.22 -32.70 18.07
C ILE A 10 -13.05 -31.62 16.98
N ARG A 11 -14.10 -30.83 16.64
CA ARG A 11 -13.99 -29.80 15.60
C ARG A 11 -13.60 -28.40 16.07
N VAL A 12 -13.52 -28.16 17.39
CA VAL A 12 -13.13 -26.84 17.93
C VAL A 12 -11.60 -26.65 17.97
N ALA A 13 -10.82 -27.72 17.82
CA ALA A 13 -9.35 -27.63 17.90
C ALA A 13 -8.66 -27.16 16.61
N ASN A 14 -9.33 -27.15 15.45
CA ASN A 14 -8.67 -26.85 14.16
C ASN A 14 -8.91 -25.43 13.63
N MET A 15 -9.77 -24.64 14.29
CA MET A 15 -10.03 -23.24 13.91
C MET A 15 -9.08 -22.25 14.60
N GLY A 16 -8.34 -22.70 15.64
CA GLY A 16 -7.38 -21.89 16.38
C GLY A 16 -6.01 -21.69 15.71
N PHE A 17 -5.72 -22.38 14.60
CA PHE A 17 -4.40 -22.31 13.98
C PHE A 17 -4.27 -21.25 12.87
N ALA A 18 -5.38 -20.68 12.37
CA ALA A 18 -5.35 -19.65 11.32
C ALA A 18 -5.31 -18.21 11.84
N CYS A 19 -5.58 -17.97 13.14
CA CYS A 19 -5.53 -16.62 13.74
C CYS A 19 -4.13 -16.18 14.20
N ARG A 20 -3.08 -16.99 13.99
CA ARG A 20 -1.72 -16.70 14.48
C ARG A 20 -0.71 -16.29 13.41
N LEU A 21 -1.18 -15.71 12.30
CA LEU A 21 -0.31 -15.19 11.23
C LEU A 21 -0.52 -13.71 10.87
N VAL A 22 -1.40 -12.98 11.57
CA VAL A 22 -1.52 -11.50 11.42
C VAL A 22 -0.93 -10.80 12.65
N GLY A 23 0.10 -11.40 13.24
CA GLY A 23 0.85 -10.87 14.36
C GLY A 23 2.31 -10.60 13.98
N ASN A 24 2.54 -9.89 12.87
CA ASN A 24 3.83 -9.24 12.64
C ASN A 24 3.70 -8.14 11.57
N ILE A 25 3.12 -7.01 11.96
CA ILE A 25 3.38 -5.73 11.28
C ILE A 25 4.58 -5.14 12.00
N PRO A 26 5.81 -5.22 11.48
CA PRO A 26 6.85 -4.36 11.99
C PRO A 26 6.57 -2.96 11.42
N THR A 27 6.35 -2.02 12.34
CA THR A 27 6.84 -0.65 12.27
C THR A 27 6.58 0.14 10.98
N ILE A 28 5.69 1.13 11.10
CA ILE A 28 5.88 2.51 10.64
C ILE A 28 7.08 2.62 9.69
N LEU A 29 6.78 2.51 8.39
CA LEU A 29 7.76 2.58 7.33
C LEU A 29 8.22 4.04 7.23
N THR A 30 9.17 4.42 8.09
CA THR A 30 9.83 5.73 8.04
C THR A 30 10.37 5.95 6.64
N ARG A 31 10.30 7.20 6.16
CA ARG A 31 10.75 7.71 4.85
C ARG A 31 12.10 7.14 4.37
N THR A 32 12.95 6.71 5.31
CA THR A 32 14.22 6.00 5.13
C THR A 32 14.12 4.61 4.49
N GLN A 33 13.11 3.80 4.82
CA GLN A 33 12.94 2.44 4.28
C GLN A 33 12.47 2.46 2.81
N VAL A 34 11.57 3.38 2.46
CA VAL A 34 11.16 3.61 1.05
C VAL A 34 12.36 4.06 0.22
N MET A 35 13.19 4.97 0.74
CA MET A 35 14.43 5.37 0.08
C MET A 35 15.42 4.21 -0.06
N GLN A 36 15.54 3.32 0.93
CA GLN A 36 16.40 2.14 0.82
C GLN A 36 15.95 1.17 -0.28
N VAL A 37 14.64 0.99 -0.48
CA VAL A 37 14.10 0.14 -1.55
C VAL A 37 14.35 0.76 -2.93
N VAL A 38 14.09 2.07 -3.07
CA VAL A 38 14.36 2.82 -4.32
C VAL A 38 15.85 2.81 -4.64
N MET A 39 16.71 3.05 -3.65
CA MET A 39 18.17 3.09 -3.80
C MET A 39 18.74 1.71 -4.16
N LYS A 40 18.25 0.62 -3.54
CA LYS A 40 18.64 -0.75 -3.93
C LYS A 40 18.20 -1.10 -5.35
N GLY A 41 17.03 -0.63 -5.78
CA GLY A 41 16.55 -0.77 -7.16
C GLY A 41 17.44 -0.02 -8.15
N LEU A 42 17.80 1.22 -7.83
CA LEU A 42 18.67 2.07 -8.64
C LEU A 42 20.09 1.47 -8.76
N ILE A 43 20.68 0.99 -7.66
CA ILE A 43 21.99 0.33 -7.65
C ILE A 43 21.98 -0.92 -8.52
N ARG A 44 20.93 -1.75 -8.45
CA ARG A 44 20.77 -2.92 -9.31
C ARG A 44 20.64 -2.52 -10.78
N MET A 45 19.88 -1.47 -11.09
CA MET A 45 19.72 -0.98 -12.46
C MET A 45 21.05 -0.47 -13.02
N ILE A 46 21.80 0.30 -12.24
CA ILE A 46 23.14 0.80 -12.59
C ILE A 46 24.11 -0.37 -12.79
N ALA A 47 24.12 -1.37 -11.91
CA ALA A 47 24.98 -2.54 -12.04
C ALA A 47 24.65 -3.38 -13.30
N LEU A 48 23.36 -3.51 -13.63
CA LEU A 48 22.92 -4.17 -14.87
C LEU A 48 23.29 -3.37 -16.12
N PHE A 49 23.21 -2.04 -16.04
CA PHE A 49 23.66 -1.15 -17.11
C PHE A 49 25.18 -1.27 -17.33
N PHE A 50 25.97 -1.31 -16.26
CA PHE A 50 27.42 -1.55 -16.32
C PHE A 50 27.75 -2.92 -16.93
N ARG A 51 27.08 -4.00 -16.50
CA ARG A 51 27.26 -5.35 -17.07
C ARG A 51 26.87 -5.43 -18.55
N ARG A 52 25.82 -4.71 -18.96
CA ARG A 52 25.36 -4.64 -20.36
C ARG A 52 26.32 -3.81 -21.22
N TRP A 53 26.98 -2.81 -20.64
CA TRP A 53 27.93 -1.93 -21.33
C TRP A 53 29.30 -2.60 -21.53
N GLU A 54 29.79 -3.36 -20.54
CA GLU A 54 31.05 -4.11 -20.62
C GLU A 54 31.06 -5.16 -21.74
N LYS A 55 29.90 -5.73 -22.09
CA LYS A 55 29.76 -6.67 -23.20
C LYS A 55 29.86 -6.05 -24.60
N ARG A 56 29.90 -4.72 -24.73
CA ARG A 56 29.89 -4.01 -26.02
C ARG A 56 31.25 -3.47 -26.48
N THR A 57 32.31 -3.59 -25.68
CA THR A 57 33.64 -3.12 -26.08
C THR A 57 34.58 -4.29 -26.35
N SER A 58 34.40 -4.92 -27.51
CA SER A 58 35.45 -5.73 -28.13
C SER A 58 36.18 -4.88 -29.17
N HIS A 59 37.50 -4.80 -28.99
CA HIS A 59 38.54 -4.46 -29.99
C HIS A 59 38.46 -3.07 -30.66
N GLY A 60 39.20 -2.12 -30.08
CA GLY A 60 39.75 -0.97 -30.79
C GLY A 60 39.19 0.39 -30.36
N ASP A 61 39.69 0.94 -29.23
CA ASP A 61 39.87 2.39 -29.00
C ASP A 61 40.04 2.67 -27.48
N GLN A 62 41.25 2.47 -26.96
CA GLN A 62 41.57 2.76 -25.54
C GLN A 62 41.54 4.27 -25.21
N THR A 63 41.61 5.15 -26.20
CA THR A 63 41.67 6.62 -25.99
C THR A 63 40.29 7.28 -25.86
N ARG A 64 39.23 6.69 -26.42
CA ARG A 64 37.85 7.21 -26.29
C ARG A 64 37.13 6.71 -25.03
N ALA A 65 37.56 5.58 -24.47
CA ALA A 65 36.96 4.99 -23.28
C ALA A 65 37.27 5.76 -21.97
N SER A 66 38.40 6.49 -21.91
CA SER A 66 38.79 7.27 -20.73
C SER A 66 37.98 8.56 -20.58
N MET A 67 37.68 9.26 -21.69
CA MET A 67 36.83 10.46 -21.69
C MET A 67 35.39 10.16 -21.26
N GLY A 68 34.82 9.04 -21.74
CA GLY A 68 33.46 8.63 -21.34
C GLY A 68 33.35 8.25 -19.87
N ARG A 69 34.38 7.61 -19.30
CA ARG A 69 34.46 7.27 -17.87
C ARG A 69 34.59 8.52 -16.99
N SER A 70 35.41 9.49 -17.40
CA SER A 70 35.60 10.74 -16.65
C SER A 70 34.32 11.59 -16.65
N LEU A 71 33.65 11.71 -17.79
CA LEU A 71 32.39 12.47 -17.90
C LEU A 71 31.26 11.82 -17.07
N LEU A 72 31.17 10.49 -17.06
CA LEU A 72 30.18 9.76 -16.26
C LEU A 72 30.41 9.94 -14.75
N LEU A 73 31.67 9.85 -14.30
CA LEU A 73 32.03 10.11 -12.91
C LEU A 73 31.75 11.56 -12.50
N LEU A 74 31.99 12.52 -13.39
CA LEU A 74 31.66 13.93 -13.16
C LEU A 74 30.15 14.12 -12.97
N VAL A 75 29.32 13.52 -13.81
CA VAL A 75 27.84 13.57 -13.70
C VAL A 75 27.35 12.89 -12.41
N ILE A 76 27.97 11.78 -11.99
CA ILE A 76 27.65 11.12 -10.73
C ILE A 76 28.03 12.00 -9.53
N MET A 77 29.20 12.65 -9.57
CA MET A 77 29.64 13.54 -8.49
C MET A 77 28.80 14.83 -8.41
N LEU A 78 28.41 15.41 -9.56
CA LEU A 78 27.48 16.54 -9.63
C LEU A 78 26.06 16.18 -9.19
N GLY A 79 25.63 14.92 -9.38
CA GLY A 79 24.35 14.43 -8.87
C GLY A 79 24.32 14.22 -7.35
N MET A 80 25.49 13.98 -6.74
CA MET A 80 25.64 13.79 -5.30
C MET A 80 25.81 15.11 -4.53
N SER A 81 26.18 16.21 -5.22
CA SER A 81 26.36 17.53 -4.61
C SER A 81 25.10 18.39 -4.57
N SER A 82 23.92 17.83 -4.86
CA SER A 82 22.64 18.47 -4.56
C SER A 82 22.24 18.20 -3.11
N CYS A 83 23.09 18.66 -2.17
CA CYS A 83 22.60 18.99 -0.83
C CYS A 83 21.80 20.29 -0.99
N ALA A 84 20.54 20.16 -1.39
CA ALA A 84 19.58 21.21 -1.15
C ALA A 84 19.67 21.53 0.35
N THR A 85 20.18 22.72 0.67
CA THR A 85 20.06 23.32 2.00
C THR A 85 18.62 23.07 2.45
N PRO A 86 18.38 22.44 3.61
CA PRO A 86 17.02 22.29 4.09
C PRO A 86 16.46 23.69 4.21
N GLU A 87 15.55 24.02 3.29
CA GLU A 87 14.68 25.17 3.40
C GLU A 87 14.14 25.14 4.83
N LEU A 88 14.34 26.24 5.55
CA LEU A 88 13.91 26.37 6.93
C LEU A 88 12.38 26.23 6.91
N ILE A 89 11.89 25.01 7.09
CA ILE A 89 10.44 24.76 7.16
C ILE A 89 9.98 25.57 8.35
N ASP A 90 9.19 26.61 8.08
CA ASP A 90 8.55 27.37 9.13
C ASP A 90 7.46 26.47 9.74
N LEU A 91 7.82 25.76 10.80
CA LEU A 91 6.89 24.91 11.56
C LEU A 91 5.71 25.71 12.15
N ASN A 92 5.77 27.05 12.16
CA ASN A 92 4.65 27.88 12.61
C ASN A 92 3.57 28.06 11.53
N SER A 93 3.82 27.66 10.28
CA SER A 93 2.85 27.74 9.18
C SER A 93 2.03 26.46 8.98
N TYR A 94 2.10 25.51 9.92
CA TYR A 94 1.41 24.23 9.81
C TYR A 94 -0.11 24.42 9.76
N ASP A 95 -0.71 24.17 8.59
CA ASP A 95 -2.15 24.14 8.40
C ASP A 95 -2.68 22.71 8.67
N PRO A 96 -3.28 22.45 9.85
CA PRO A 96 -3.84 21.15 10.16
C PRO A 96 -4.99 20.77 9.20
N SER A 97 -5.62 21.72 8.51
CA SER A 97 -6.72 21.43 7.57
C SER A 97 -6.25 20.64 6.35
N HIS A 98 -5.03 20.89 5.88
CA HIS A 98 -4.47 20.22 4.71
C HIS A 98 -4.23 18.72 4.97
N ASP A 99 -3.70 18.39 6.15
CA ASP A 99 -3.49 17.01 6.57
C ASP A 99 -4.83 16.26 6.72
N GLN A 100 -5.86 16.92 7.23
CA GLN A 100 -7.20 16.32 7.36
C GLN A 100 -7.83 16.01 6.00
N ILE A 101 -7.61 16.85 4.98
CA ILE A 101 -8.07 16.58 3.61
C ILE A 101 -7.33 15.36 3.02
N ALA A 102 -6.02 15.30 3.19
CA ALA A 102 -5.21 14.19 2.69
C ALA A 102 -5.62 12.86 3.34
N ILE A 103 -5.85 12.88 4.67
CA ILE A 103 -6.32 11.70 5.42
C ILE A 103 -7.72 11.29 4.97
N ALA A 104 -8.64 12.24 4.79
CA ALA A 104 -9.98 11.94 4.27
C ALA A 104 -9.92 11.29 2.88
N GLY A 105 -9.06 11.80 1.99
CA GLY A 105 -8.83 11.24 0.67
C GLY A 105 -8.29 9.81 0.72
N TYR A 106 -7.35 9.52 1.62
CA TYR A 106 -6.83 8.16 1.82
C TYR A 106 -7.92 7.16 2.20
N TYR A 107 -8.76 7.49 3.20
CA TYR A 107 -9.84 6.61 3.64
C TYR A 107 -10.94 6.47 2.59
N LYS A 108 -11.21 7.51 1.81
CA LYS A 108 -12.12 7.41 0.66
C LYS A 108 -11.62 6.40 -0.38
N ASN A 109 -10.33 6.46 -0.74
CA ASN A 109 -9.74 5.50 -1.67
C ASN A 109 -9.79 4.06 -1.11
N GLN A 110 -9.60 3.90 0.20
CA GLN A 110 -9.76 2.60 0.87
C GLN A 110 -11.21 2.10 0.78
N ALA A 111 -12.20 2.96 1.01
CA ALA A 111 -13.61 2.60 0.88
C ALA A 111 -13.93 2.10 -0.55
N ASP A 112 -13.46 2.81 -1.57
CA ASP A 112 -13.67 2.44 -2.97
C ASP A 112 -13.01 1.10 -3.32
N ALA A 113 -11.78 0.86 -2.85
CA ALA A 113 -11.10 -0.42 -3.02
C ALA A 113 -11.86 -1.58 -2.35
N MET A 114 -12.51 -1.34 -1.21
CA MET A 114 -13.33 -2.35 -0.54
C MET A 114 -14.65 -2.61 -1.27
N ARG A 115 -15.28 -1.59 -1.86
CA ARG A 115 -16.46 -1.78 -2.73
C ARG A 115 -16.15 -2.61 -3.95
N GLU A 116 -15.00 -2.37 -4.58
CA GLU A 116 -14.58 -3.17 -5.73
C GLU A 116 -14.46 -4.66 -5.36
N LYS A 117 -13.86 -4.95 -4.19
CA LYS A 117 -13.79 -6.32 -3.66
C LYS A 117 -15.18 -6.89 -3.34
N ALA A 118 -16.07 -6.10 -2.74
CA ALA A 118 -17.43 -6.52 -2.44
C ALA A 118 -18.17 -6.91 -3.72
N HIS A 119 -18.11 -6.07 -4.75
CA HIS A 119 -18.71 -6.32 -6.05
C HIS A 119 -18.14 -7.57 -6.73
N ALA A 120 -16.82 -7.77 -6.65
CA ALA A 120 -16.18 -8.99 -7.16
C ALA A 120 -16.71 -10.26 -6.48
N GLN A 121 -16.98 -10.21 -5.17
CA GLN A 121 -17.55 -11.34 -4.42
C GLN A 121 -19.02 -11.59 -4.76
N VAL A 122 -19.81 -10.54 -5.04
CA VAL A 122 -21.19 -10.70 -5.53
C VAL A 122 -21.19 -11.44 -6.88
N ILE A 123 -20.31 -11.06 -7.81
CA ILE A 123 -20.16 -11.74 -9.09
C ILE A 123 -19.71 -13.19 -8.89
N ALA A 124 -18.76 -13.43 -7.97
CA ALA A 124 -18.29 -14.78 -7.67
C ALA A 124 -19.40 -15.66 -7.09
N ALA A 125 -20.18 -15.15 -6.13
CA ALA A 125 -21.31 -15.86 -5.54
C ALA A 125 -22.33 -16.29 -6.60
N ALA A 126 -22.70 -15.39 -7.52
CA ALA A 126 -23.62 -15.72 -8.61
C ALA A 126 -23.07 -16.80 -9.54
N ARG A 127 -21.77 -16.78 -9.84
CA ARG A 127 -21.10 -17.83 -10.63
C ARG A 127 -21.08 -19.17 -9.91
N TYR A 128 -20.79 -19.17 -8.61
CA TYR A 128 -20.79 -20.40 -7.81
C TYR A 128 -22.19 -20.98 -7.63
N GLU A 129 -23.21 -20.13 -7.48
CA GLU A 129 -24.60 -20.56 -7.38
C GLU A 129 -25.05 -21.29 -8.64
N ALA A 130 -24.65 -20.80 -9.83
CA ALA A 130 -24.94 -21.48 -11.09
C ALA A 130 -24.25 -22.85 -11.24
N LEU A 131 -23.10 -23.06 -10.58
CA LEU A 131 -22.30 -24.29 -10.70
C LEU A 131 -22.63 -25.33 -9.63
N PHE A 132 -22.89 -24.89 -8.41
CA PHE A 132 -22.96 -25.73 -7.22
C PHE A 132 -24.34 -25.65 -6.51
N GLY A 133 -25.21 -24.75 -6.94
CA GLY A 133 -26.48 -24.46 -6.29
C GLY A 133 -26.37 -23.42 -5.17
N PRO A 134 -27.51 -22.85 -4.73
CA PRO A 134 -27.54 -21.71 -3.79
C PRO A 134 -27.08 -22.05 -2.37
N GLU A 135 -27.23 -23.30 -1.94
CA GLU A 135 -26.93 -23.76 -0.58
C GLU A 135 -25.49 -24.26 -0.42
N ALA A 136 -24.66 -24.19 -1.48
CA ALA A 136 -23.28 -24.62 -1.39
C ALA A 136 -22.46 -23.67 -0.49
N ASP A 137 -21.61 -24.23 0.37
CA ASP A 137 -20.75 -23.46 1.29
C ASP A 137 -19.92 -22.38 0.60
N VAL A 138 -19.50 -22.62 -0.66
CA VAL A 138 -18.76 -21.65 -1.46
C VAL A 138 -19.59 -20.42 -1.85
N VAL A 139 -20.89 -20.58 -2.06
CA VAL A 139 -21.83 -19.46 -2.33
C VAL A 139 -22.02 -18.66 -1.05
N PHE A 140 -22.27 -19.34 0.07
CA PHE A 140 -22.39 -18.70 1.36
C PHE A 140 -21.12 -17.91 1.74
N GLY A 141 -19.94 -18.52 1.57
CA GLY A 141 -18.65 -17.89 1.83
C GLY A 141 -18.41 -16.64 0.98
N ALA A 142 -18.70 -16.70 -0.33
CA ALA A 142 -18.58 -15.55 -1.21
C ALA A 142 -19.53 -14.41 -0.81
N ARG A 143 -20.80 -14.72 -0.49
CA ARG A 143 -21.77 -13.72 0.01
C ARG A 143 -21.30 -13.09 1.31
N LEU A 144 -20.80 -13.89 2.26
CA LEU A 144 -20.28 -13.41 3.54
C LEU A 144 -19.10 -12.45 3.35
N LEU A 145 -18.15 -12.80 2.48
CA LEU A 145 -17.02 -11.93 2.14
C LEU A 145 -17.46 -10.63 1.45
N GLY A 146 -18.43 -10.72 0.54
CA GLY A 146 -19.02 -9.54 -0.10
C GLY A 146 -19.61 -8.57 0.92
N ASN A 147 -20.41 -9.10 1.86
CA ASN A 147 -21.00 -8.30 2.94
C ASN A 147 -19.95 -7.69 3.87
N TYR A 148 -18.91 -8.46 4.21
CA TYR A 148 -17.80 -7.96 5.02
C TYR A 148 -17.09 -6.77 4.35
N TYR A 149 -16.76 -6.89 3.06
CA TYR A 149 -16.10 -5.82 2.33
C TYR A 149 -16.98 -4.58 2.18
N GLU A 150 -18.29 -4.75 1.93
CA GLU A 150 -19.24 -3.65 1.87
C GLU A 150 -19.37 -2.92 3.21
N GLN A 151 -19.45 -3.66 4.31
CA GLN A 151 -19.49 -3.06 5.65
C GLN A 151 -18.19 -2.30 5.94
N THR A 152 -17.04 -2.88 5.62
CA THR A 152 -15.74 -2.22 5.83
C THR A 152 -15.62 -0.94 4.97
N ALA A 153 -16.18 -0.93 3.76
CA ALA A 153 -16.23 0.27 2.93
C ALA A 153 -16.98 1.39 3.63
N LYS A 154 -18.16 1.10 4.22
CA LYS A 154 -18.96 2.09 4.97
C LYS A 154 -18.24 2.62 6.20
N GLU A 155 -17.48 1.77 6.89
CA GLU A 155 -16.64 2.19 8.01
C GLU A 155 -15.57 3.19 7.57
N PHE A 156 -14.86 2.91 6.47
CA PHE A 156 -13.89 3.83 5.91
C PHE A 156 -14.51 5.14 5.43
N GLU A 157 -15.73 5.12 4.87
CA GLU A 157 -16.45 6.35 4.55
C GLU A 157 -16.79 7.19 5.78
N GLY A 158 -17.24 6.55 6.86
CA GLY A 158 -17.50 7.24 8.12
C GLY A 158 -16.25 7.95 8.65
N ILE A 159 -15.09 7.28 8.57
CA ILE A 159 -13.81 7.86 8.96
C ILE A 159 -13.41 9.01 8.01
N ALA A 160 -13.54 8.82 6.70
CA ALA A 160 -13.24 9.85 5.70
C ALA A 160 -14.09 11.11 5.93
N GLU A 161 -15.38 10.95 6.20
CA GLU A 161 -16.30 12.07 6.47
C GLU A 161 -15.95 12.78 7.78
N ALA A 162 -15.55 12.04 8.82
CA ALA A 162 -15.08 12.64 10.06
C ALA A 162 -13.89 13.58 9.81
N HIS A 163 -12.87 13.13 9.07
CA HIS A 163 -11.71 13.96 8.71
C HIS A 163 -12.08 15.13 7.79
N ALA A 164 -12.92 14.90 6.78
CA ALA A 164 -13.37 15.95 5.89
C ALA A 164 -14.15 17.05 6.66
N SER A 165 -14.94 16.67 7.67
CA SER A 165 -15.67 17.61 8.51
C SER A 165 -14.74 18.49 9.36
N VAL A 166 -13.63 17.95 9.86
CA VAL A 166 -12.61 18.70 10.60
C VAL A 166 -11.91 19.70 9.68
N ALA A 167 -11.52 19.27 8.48
CA ALA A 167 -10.93 20.15 7.48
C ALA A 167 -11.84 21.34 7.13
N ARG A 168 -13.13 21.08 6.87
CA ARG A 168 -14.10 22.14 6.55
C ARG A 168 -14.27 23.14 7.70
N LYS A 169 -14.29 22.67 8.95
CA LYS A 169 -14.37 23.54 10.13
C LYS A 169 -13.14 24.45 10.25
N ALA A 170 -11.94 23.91 10.02
CA ALA A 170 -10.70 24.69 10.05
C ALA A 170 -10.67 25.76 8.96
N GLN A 171 -11.17 25.47 7.75
CA GLN A 171 -11.27 26.46 6.66
C GLN A 171 -12.28 27.58 6.95
N HIS A 172 -13.35 27.30 7.70
CA HIS A 172 -14.36 28.29 8.08
C HIS A 172 -14.01 29.10 9.35
N HIS A 173 -12.94 28.76 10.04
CA HIS A 173 -12.33 29.59 11.09
C HIS A 173 -10.94 30.02 10.62
N PRO A 174 -10.84 30.99 9.69
CA PRO A 174 -9.54 31.60 9.42
C PRO A 174 -9.05 32.18 10.74
N ALA A 175 -7.86 31.76 11.17
CA ALA A 175 -7.20 32.30 12.35
C ALA A 175 -7.27 33.83 12.30
N ALA A 176 -7.94 34.42 13.30
CA ALA A 176 -7.94 35.88 13.45
C ALA A 176 -6.49 36.33 13.65
N PRO A 177 -6.09 37.46 13.05
CA PRO A 177 -4.71 37.97 13.10
C PRO A 177 -4.28 38.36 14.52
#